data_AF-A0A7W1Q5A8-F1
#
_entry.id   AF-A0A7W1Q5A8-F1
#
_cell.length_a   1.000
_cell.length_b   1.000
_cell.length_c   1.000
_cell.angle_alpha   90.00
_cell.angle_beta   90.00
_cell.angle_gamma   90.00
#
_symmetry.space_group_name_H-M   'P 1'
#
loop_
_entity.id
_entity.type
_entity.pdbx_description
1 polymer ?
#
loop_
_entity_poly.entity_id
_entity_poly.type
_entity_poly.pdbx_seq_one_letter_code
_entity_poly.pdbx_strand_id
1 'polypeptide(L)'
;WTRVDENTNALPDRFVSDIVIDRSNHNRIYVSFMGWTSDNIWRSTNGGTNWEQITGFGVHAIPSAPVGAFAIHRIKPGWLYAGTDIGLFTSSDDGATWTTYTDGPGTVPMGEMVWHDDNTLVAITHGRGVFSAVIDPNLQPVGARSFTMLRGTAISSSLDDIARSDNLYLTMRPGIVFSNNLPPIEVQIDATAPVQTVTGLKFLVESNGSSNTVSQTTSLFNFATGQYEQVDVRNLTTGDITVETTATGNPNRFIQAGTRALRVKLSYKLTGPVFTFPWIAKVDFVKWTLTP
;
A
#
# COMPACT_ATOMS: atom_id res chain seq x y z
N TRP A 1 -35.95 -16.31 13.64
CA TRP A 1 -34.58 -16.36 13.11
C TRP A 1 -34.60 -17.27 11.90
N THR A 2 -34.05 -16.79 10.78
CA THR A 2 -33.93 -17.57 9.54
C THR A 2 -32.47 -17.58 9.16
N ARG A 3 -31.94 -18.75 8.81
CA ARG A 3 -30.58 -18.92 8.33
C ARG A 3 -30.47 -18.34 6.90
N VAL A 4 -29.40 -17.60 6.59
CA VAL A 4 -29.25 -16.86 5.31
C VAL A 4 -27.94 -17.16 4.56
N ASP A 5 -27.08 -18.02 5.10
CA ASP A 5 -25.70 -18.30 4.63
C ASP A 5 -25.52 -19.60 3.81
N GLU A 6 -26.56 -20.42 3.58
CA GLU A 6 -26.47 -21.72 2.88
C GLU A 6 -26.66 -21.65 1.34
N ASN A 7 -26.38 -20.50 0.71
CA ASN A 7 -26.60 -20.31 -0.73
C ASN A 7 -25.39 -20.75 -1.58
N THR A 8 -25.41 -20.52 -2.90
CA THR A 8 -24.42 -21.05 -3.86
C THR A 8 -22.96 -20.63 -3.59
N ASN A 9 -22.76 -19.55 -2.83
CA ASN A 9 -21.46 -19.15 -2.27
C ASN A 9 -21.57 -19.15 -0.74
N ALA A 10 -21.63 -20.35 -0.16
CA ALA A 10 -21.68 -20.49 1.28
C ALA A 10 -20.41 -19.92 1.91
N LEU A 11 -20.59 -19.28 3.07
CA LEU A 11 -19.47 -18.87 3.90
C LEU A 11 -18.66 -20.11 4.35
N PRO A 12 -17.35 -19.96 4.62
CA PRO A 12 -16.53 -21.07 5.09
C PRO A 12 -17.03 -21.57 6.45
N ASP A 13 -17.01 -22.90 6.64
CA ASP A 13 -17.34 -23.55 7.91
C ASP A 13 -16.18 -23.40 8.92
N ARG A 14 -16.02 -22.18 9.44
CA ARG A 14 -14.96 -21.77 10.37
C ARG A 14 -15.47 -20.79 11.40
N PHE A 15 -14.67 -20.58 12.45
CA PHE A 15 -14.97 -19.60 13.49
C PHE A 15 -15.08 -18.19 12.91
N VAL A 16 -16.29 -17.65 12.95
CA VAL A 16 -16.59 -16.24 12.64
C VAL A 16 -16.02 -15.39 13.76
N SER A 17 -15.09 -14.50 13.43
CA SER A 17 -14.48 -13.58 14.40
C SER A 17 -15.26 -12.30 14.56
N ASP A 18 -15.83 -11.78 13.47
CA ASP A 18 -16.54 -10.50 13.47
C ASP A 18 -17.60 -10.45 12.37
N ILE A 19 -18.66 -9.67 12.62
CA ILE A 19 -19.72 -9.34 11.66
C ILE A 19 -20.01 -7.85 11.77
N VAL A 20 -19.76 -7.12 10.68
CA VAL A 20 -20.01 -5.68 10.62
C VAL A 20 -20.96 -5.31 9.50
N ILE A 21 -21.81 -4.32 9.76
CA ILE A 21 -22.84 -3.85 8.83
C ILE A 21 -22.54 -2.39 8.49
N ASP A 22 -22.57 -2.06 7.21
CA ASP A 22 -22.38 -0.69 6.75
C ASP A 22 -23.54 0.21 7.21
N ARG A 23 -23.23 1.29 7.93
CA ARG A 23 -24.20 2.22 8.51
C ARG A 23 -25.01 2.98 7.45
N SER A 24 -24.45 3.13 6.25
CA SER A 24 -25.10 3.82 5.13
C SER A 24 -25.97 2.89 4.28
N ASN A 25 -25.75 1.57 4.37
CA ASN A 25 -26.46 0.57 3.61
C ASN A 25 -26.45 -0.79 4.33
N HIS A 26 -27.53 -1.12 5.04
CA HIS A 26 -27.61 -2.36 5.82
C HIS A 26 -27.62 -3.65 4.99
N ASN A 27 -27.77 -3.57 3.66
CA ASN A 27 -27.59 -4.74 2.79
C ASN A 27 -26.11 -5.11 2.60
N ARG A 28 -25.21 -4.18 2.95
CA ARG A 28 -23.77 -4.36 2.85
C ARG A 28 -23.20 -4.82 4.19
N ILE A 29 -22.84 -6.10 4.22
CA ILE A 29 -22.44 -6.83 5.42
C ILE A 29 -21.08 -7.45 5.15
N TYR A 30 -20.21 -7.47 6.15
CA TYR A 30 -18.92 -8.12 6.08
C TYR A 30 -18.78 -9.09 7.23
N VAL A 31 -18.15 -10.23 6.93
CA VAL A 31 -17.88 -11.28 7.91
C VAL A 31 -16.41 -11.63 7.81
N SER A 32 -15.75 -11.68 8.96
CA SER A 32 -14.35 -12.13 9.05
C SER A 32 -14.24 -13.47 9.78
N PHE A 33 -13.17 -14.20 9.49
CA PHE A 33 -12.93 -15.54 10.01
C PHE A 33 -11.52 -15.68 10.58
N MET A 34 -11.41 -16.57 11.56
CA MET A 34 -10.12 -17.09 12.00
C MET A 34 -9.64 -18.22 11.07
N GLY A 35 -8.32 -18.45 11.05
CA GLY A 35 -7.69 -19.55 10.32
C GLY A 35 -6.50 -19.08 9.47
N TRP A 36 -5.52 -19.97 9.28
CA TRP A 36 -4.35 -19.71 8.42
C TRP A 36 -4.67 -20.03 6.96
N THR A 37 -5.63 -19.31 6.40
CA THR A 37 -6.23 -19.50 5.07
C THR A 37 -6.47 -18.16 4.38
N SER A 38 -6.62 -18.15 3.05
CA SER A 38 -6.71 -16.92 2.25
C SER A 38 -8.13 -16.35 2.07
N ASP A 39 -9.16 -17.03 2.56
CA ASP A 39 -10.59 -16.69 2.38
C ASP A 39 -11.23 -16.22 3.70
N ASN A 40 -10.55 -15.33 4.41
CA ASN A 40 -10.95 -14.92 5.76
C ASN A 40 -11.84 -13.68 5.84
N ILE A 41 -12.18 -13.04 4.72
CA ILE A 41 -13.07 -11.88 4.71
C ILE A 41 -14.06 -12.02 3.56
N TRP A 42 -15.34 -11.93 3.89
CA TRP A 42 -16.44 -12.06 2.95
C TRP A 42 -17.37 -10.85 3.05
N ARG A 43 -17.95 -10.46 1.93
CA ARG A 43 -18.91 -9.37 1.82
C ARG A 43 -20.21 -9.88 1.20
N SER A 44 -21.33 -9.36 1.68
CA SER A 44 -22.61 -9.39 0.99
C SER A 44 -23.00 -7.97 0.62
N THR A 45 -23.71 -7.79 -0.50
CA THR A 45 -24.33 -6.52 -0.90
C THR A 45 -25.86 -6.61 -0.97
N ASN A 46 -26.45 -7.75 -0.59
CA ASN A 46 -27.87 -8.05 -0.70
C ASN A 46 -28.44 -8.67 0.60
N GLY A 47 -27.99 -8.17 1.75
CA GLY A 47 -28.56 -8.52 3.07
C GLY A 47 -28.23 -9.94 3.54
N GLY A 48 -27.14 -10.52 3.05
CA GLY A 48 -26.64 -11.84 3.43
C GLY A 48 -27.06 -12.96 2.48
N THR A 49 -27.80 -12.65 1.41
CA THR A 49 -28.27 -13.67 0.46
C THR A 49 -27.12 -14.25 -0.36
N ASN A 50 -26.16 -13.44 -0.80
CA ASN A 50 -24.97 -13.90 -1.51
C ASN A 50 -23.72 -13.31 -0.89
N TRP A 51 -22.65 -14.10 -0.88
CA TRP A 51 -21.35 -13.72 -0.35
C TRP A 51 -20.27 -13.78 -1.42
N GLU A 52 -19.32 -12.86 -1.32
CA GLU A 52 -18.12 -12.80 -2.14
C GLU A 52 -16.89 -12.62 -1.25
N GLN A 53 -15.83 -13.36 -1.54
CA GLN A 53 -14.56 -13.21 -0.84
C GLN A 53 -13.93 -11.87 -1.23
N ILE A 54 -13.48 -11.11 -0.24
CA ILE A 54 -12.86 -9.79 -0.42
C ILE A 54 -11.51 -9.69 0.29
N THR A 55 -10.78 -10.80 0.41
CA THR A 55 -9.42 -10.83 0.99
C THR A 55 -8.36 -10.28 0.01
N GLY A 56 -8.76 -9.84 -1.19
CA GLY A 56 -7.88 -9.33 -2.25
C GLY A 56 -7.20 -10.44 -3.06
N PHE A 57 -6.33 -10.04 -3.98
CA PHE A 57 -5.59 -10.95 -4.87
C PHE A 57 -4.13 -10.55 -5.04
N GLY A 58 -3.26 -11.54 -5.26
CA GLY A 58 -1.83 -11.34 -5.49
C GLY A 58 -1.14 -10.63 -4.31
N VAL A 59 -0.22 -9.73 -4.62
CA VAL A 59 0.54 -8.95 -3.61
C VAL A 59 -0.34 -8.04 -2.74
N HIS A 60 -1.53 -7.70 -3.25
CA HIS A 60 -2.53 -6.87 -2.57
C HIS A 60 -3.57 -7.70 -1.82
N ALA A 61 -3.39 -9.02 -1.73
CA ALA A 61 -4.19 -9.83 -0.83
C ALA A 61 -3.65 -9.72 0.59
N ILE A 62 -4.53 -9.81 1.57
CA ILE A 62 -4.09 -10.18 2.92
C ILE A 62 -3.51 -11.60 2.82
N PRO A 63 -2.30 -11.86 3.33
CA PRO A 63 -1.75 -13.21 3.43
C PRO A 63 -2.69 -14.15 4.18
N SER A 64 -2.45 -15.46 4.06
CA SER A 64 -3.20 -16.45 4.85
C SER A 64 -2.94 -16.22 6.34
N ALA A 65 -3.84 -15.51 7.00
CA ALA A 65 -3.70 -15.08 8.38
C ALA A 65 -5.09 -14.87 9.01
N PRO A 66 -5.30 -15.31 10.27
CA PRO A 66 -6.54 -15.06 10.98
C PRO A 66 -6.87 -13.56 11.03
N VAL A 67 -8.15 -13.22 10.81
CA VAL A 67 -8.65 -11.85 10.93
C VAL A 67 -9.43 -11.75 12.22
N GLY A 68 -8.85 -11.14 13.26
CA GLY A 68 -9.44 -11.08 14.60
C GLY A 68 -10.36 -9.89 14.84
N ALA A 69 -10.20 -8.81 14.08
CA ALA A 69 -11.01 -7.61 14.19
C ALA A 69 -11.27 -7.02 12.82
N PHE A 70 -12.48 -6.51 12.58
CA PHE A 70 -12.82 -5.89 11.31
C PHE A 70 -13.59 -4.58 11.51
N ALA A 71 -13.27 -3.54 10.74
CA ALA A 71 -13.95 -2.26 10.86
C ALA A 71 -14.19 -1.62 9.50
N ILE A 72 -15.34 -0.94 9.37
CA ILE A 72 -15.68 -0.08 8.24
C ILE A 72 -15.51 1.36 8.68
N HIS A 73 -14.95 2.22 7.84
CA HIS A 73 -14.91 3.66 8.11
C HIS A 73 -16.32 4.23 8.30
N ARG A 74 -16.50 5.08 9.31
CA ARG A 74 -17.84 5.61 9.68
C ARG A 74 -18.54 6.40 8.58
N ILE A 75 -17.79 7.24 7.85
CA ILE A 75 -18.32 8.16 6.83
C ILE A 75 -17.82 7.86 5.41
N LYS A 76 -16.99 6.82 5.22
CA LYS A 76 -16.48 6.38 3.91
C LYS A 76 -16.80 4.90 3.69
N PRO A 77 -18.02 4.57 3.25
CA PRO A 77 -18.39 3.21 2.86
C PRO A 77 -17.34 2.59 1.93
N GLY A 78 -16.86 1.40 2.26
CA GLY A 78 -15.87 0.66 1.47
C GLY A 78 -14.42 0.95 1.81
N TRP A 79 -14.18 1.83 2.77
CA TRP A 79 -12.89 1.85 3.46
C TRP A 79 -12.95 0.87 4.62
N LEU A 80 -12.08 -0.13 4.55
CA LEU A 80 -12.09 -1.31 5.41
C LEU A 80 -10.75 -1.44 6.13
N TYR A 81 -10.81 -1.97 7.34
CA TYR A 81 -9.67 -2.21 8.22
C TYR A 81 -9.77 -3.65 8.72
N ALA A 82 -8.75 -4.45 8.45
CA ALA A 82 -8.65 -5.83 8.87
C ALA A 82 -7.49 -5.97 9.85
N GLY A 83 -7.83 -6.19 11.11
CA GLY A 83 -6.90 -6.55 12.16
C GLY A 83 -6.61 -8.04 12.09
N THR A 84 -5.37 -8.40 11.81
CA THR A 84 -4.95 -9.80 11.64
C THR A 84 -3.91 -10.19 12.68
N ASP A 85 -3.62 -11.50 12.78
CA ASP A 85 -2.51 -12.01 13.60
C ASP A 85 -1.12 -11.54 13.12
N ILE A 86 -1.03 -11.00 11.91
CA ILE A 86 0.22 -10.49 11.31
C ILE A 86 0.20 -8.97 11.11
N GLY A 87 -0.76 -8.26 11.71
CA GLY A 87 -0.84 -6.80 11.65
C GLY A 87 -2.12 -6.25 11.02
N LEU A 88 -2.12 -4.94 10.79
CA LEU A 88 -3.24 -4.19 10.24
C LEU A 88 -3.14 -4.08 8.72
N PHE A 89 -4.22 -4.46 8.04
CA PHE A 89 -4.41 -4.21 6.60
C PHE A 89 -5.57 -3.23 6.41
N THR A 90 -5.44 -2.38 5.40
CA THR A 90 -6.50 -1.43 5.03
C THR A 90 -6.83 -1.53 3.55
N SER A 91 -8.08 -1.27 3.21
CA SER A 91 -8.58 -1.18 1.85
C SER A 91 -9.36 0.12 1.70
N SER A 92 -9.22 0.79 0.56
CA SER A 92 -10.00 1.97 0.18
C SER A 92 -10.95 1.70 -1.00
N ASP A 93 -11.02 0.45 -1.44
CA ASP A 93 -11.72 -0.03 -2.64
C ASP A 93 -12.60 -1.26 -2.37
N ASP A 94 -13.20 -1.31 -1.18
CA ASP A 94 -14.16 -2.32 -0.77
C ASP A 94 -13.60 -3.76 -0.70
N GLY A 95 -12.33 -3.87 -0.33
CA GLY A 95 -11.61 -5.14 -0.16
C GLY A 95 -11.10 -5.74 -1.48
N ALA A 96 -11.14 -4.99 -2.59
CA ALA A 96 -10.53 -5.46 -3.84
C ALA A 96 -9.00 -5.48 -3.73
N THR A 97 -8.40 -4.50 -3.04
CA THR A 97 -6.99 -4.46 -2.71
C THR A 97 -6.75 -4.07 -1.26
N TRP A 98 -5.71 -4.66 -0.66
CA TRP A 98 -5.28 -4.40 0.71
C TRP A 98 -3.84 -3.91 0.74
N THR A 99 -3.56 -2.95 1.62
CA THR A 99 -2.22 -2.43 1.90
C THR A 99 -1.93 -2.48 3.38
N THR A 100 -0.65 -2.59 3.76
CA THR A 100 -0.21 -2.29 5.12
C THR A 100 0.00 -0.78 5.24
N TYR A 101 -0.23 -0.23 6.44
CA TYR A 101 0.15 1.14 6.77
C TYR A 101 1.36 1.15 7.69
N THR A 102 2.33 2.00 7.39
CA THR A 102 3.53 2.25 8.21
C THR A 102 3.21 2.98 9.51
N ASP A 103 2.17 3.80 9.49
CA ASP A 103 1.74 4.61 10.64
C ASP A 103 0.71 3.81 11.45
N GLY A 104 1.19 2.81 12.18
CA GLY A 104 0.32 1.90 12.92
C GLY A 104 1.07 1.01 13.91
N PRO A 105 0.40 0.03 14.52
CA PRO A 105 0.97 -0.82 15.55
C PRO A 105 2.11 -1.76 15.09
N GLY A 106 2.41 -1.78 13.78
CA GLY A 106 3.35 -2.70 13.15
C GLY A 106 2.82 -4.12 13.04
N THR A 107 3.71 -5.08 12.82
CA THR A 107 3.41 -6.52 12.76
C THR A 107 3.11 -7.05 14.17
N VAL A 108 1.85 -6.99 14.57
CA VAL A 108 1.36 -7.51 15.86
C VAL A 108 -0.08 -8.01 15.70
N PRO A 109 -0.46 -9.11 16.38
CA PRO A 109 -1.85 -9.53 16.40
C PRO A 109 -2.78 -8.42 16.87
N MET A 110 -3.79 -8.15 16.06
CA MET A 110 -4.84 -7.19 16.39
C MET A 110 -5.97 -7.90 17.13
N GLY A 111 -6.25 -7.48 18.35
CA GLY A 111 -7.34 -8.04 19.16
C GLY A 111 -8.68 -7.38 18.87
N GLU A 112 -8.69 -6.04 18.77
CA GLU A 112 -9.92 -5.27 18.57
C GLU A 112 -9.62 -3.93 17.89
N MET A 113 -10.59 -3.41 17.14
CA MET A 113 -10.54 -2.07 16.58
C MET A 113 -11.88 -1.36 16.81
N VAL A 114 -11.82 -0.13 17.32
CA VAL A 114 -13.01 0.67 17.60
C VAL A 114 -12.80 2.09 17.14
N TRP A 115 -13.82 2.65 16.50
CA TRP A 115 -13.81 4.06 16.17
C TRP A 115 -14.20 4.90 17.40
N HIS A 116 -13.35 5.86 17.77
CA HIS A 116 -13.61 6.82 18.87
C HIS A 116 -14.54 7.96 18.42
N ASP A 117 -14.28 8.53 17.25
CA ASP A 117 -15.12 9.51 16.54
C ASP A 117 -15.19 9.14 15.04
N ASP A 118 -15.70 10.01 14.16
CA ASP A 118 -15.88 9.68 12.73
C ASP A 118 -14.57 9.40 11.97
N ASN A 119 -13.43 9.84 12.50
CA ASN A 119 -12.12 9.79 11.84
C ASN A 119 -11.02 9.16 12.70
N THR A 120 -11.21 8.99 14.01
CA THR A 120 -10.19 8.38 14.89
C THR A 120 -10.45 6.90 15.09
N LEU A 121 -9.58 6.05 14.54
CA LEU A 121 -9.57 4.62 14.78
C LEU A 121 -8.62 4.29 15.94
N VAL A 122 -9.11 3.50 16.90
CA VAL A 122 -8.33 2.97 18.01
C VAL A 122 -8.11 1.47 17.76
N ALA A 123 -6.86 1.04 17.89
CA ALA A 123 -6.41 -0.33 17.64
C ALA A 123 -5.82 -0.92 18.94
N ILE A 124 -6.39 -2.03 19.39
CA ILE A 124 -5.97 -2.75 20.60
C ILE A 124 -5.17 -3.98 20.15
N THR A 125 -3.92 -4.03 20.60
CA THR A 125 -2.96 -5.03 20.12
C THR A 125 -2.61 -6.04 21.19
N HIS A 126 -2.19 -7.23 20.76
CA HIS A 126 -1.64 -8.23 21.67
C HIS A 126 -0.22 -7.83 22.12
N GLY A 127 -0.08 -7.38 23.37
CA GLY A 127 1.21 -7.16 24.02
C GLY A 127 1.94 -5.85 23.67
N ARG A 128 1.37 -4.98 22.81
CA ARG A 128 1.95 -3.65 22.49
C ARG A 128 1.08 -2.47 22.92
N GLY A 129 -0.01 -2.73 23.63
CA GLY A 129 -0.91 -1.70 24.16
C GLY A 129 -1.93 -1.21 23.11
N VAL A 130 -2.28 0.07 23.21
CA VAL A 130 -3.34 0.71 22.42
C VAL A 130 -2.73 1.79 21.53
N PHE A 131 -3.09 1.76 20.26
CA PHE A 131 -2.69 2.74 19.24
C PHE A 131 -3.92 3.52 18.76
N SER A 132 -3.73 4.75 18.32
CA SER A 132 -4.78 5.51 17.64
C SER A 132 -4.23 6.22 16.42
N ALA A 133 -5.08 6.36 15.40
CA ALA A 133 -4.77 7.11 14.19
C ALA A 133 -5.98 7.95 13.79
N VAL A 134 -5.71 9.21 13.43
CA VAL A 134 -6.69 10.06 12.75
C VAL A 134 -6.61 9.76 11.27
N ILE A 135 -7.70 9.22 10.73
CA ILE A 135 -7.87 8.92 9.33
C ILE A 135 -8.51 10.12 8.67
N ASP A 136 -7.79 10.76 7.74
CA ASP A 136 -8.39 11.81 6.92
C ASP A 136 -9.24 11.16 5.81
N PRO A 137 -10.57 11.31 5.84
CA PRO A 137 -11.47 10.72 4.85
C PRO A 137 -11.30 11.32 3.45
N ASN A 138 -10.52 12.41 3.32
CA ASN A 138 -10.23 13.07 2.04
C ASN A 138 -8.90 12.60 1.43
N LEU A 139 -8.13 11.74 2.11
CA LEU A 139 -6.86 11.23 1.60
C LEU A 139 -6.97 9.77 1.16
N GLN A 140 -6.80 9.51 -0.13
CA GLN A 140 -6.87 8.17 -0.72
C GLN A 140 -5.47 7.59 -0.95
N PRO A 141 -5.06 6.56 -0.20
CA PRO A 141 -3.82 5.84 -0.46
C PRO A 141 -3.94 4.97 -1.70
N VAL A 142 -2.84 4.85 -2.45
CA VAL A 142 -2.72 3.99 -3.63
C VAL A 142 -1.36 3.32 -3.63
N GLY A 143 -1.34 1.98 -3.67
CA GLY A 143 -0.12 1.18 -3.74
C GLY A 143 0.39 0.94 -5.17
N ALA A 144 1.64 0.49 -5.28
CA ALA A 144 2.25 0.08 -6.54
C ALA A 144 1.57 -1.15 -7.13
N ARG A 145 1.33 -1.18 -8.45
CA ARG A 145 0.75 -2.32 -9.17
C ARG A 145 1.75 -3.10 -10.02
N SER A 146 2.84 -2.44 -10.42
CA SER A 146 3.93 -3.07 -11.15
C SER A 146 5.17 -2.19 -11.05
N PHE A 147 6.33 -2.80 -11.27
CA PHE A 147 7.55 -2.06 -11.53
C PHE A 147 8.31 -2.64 -12.71
N THR A 148 9.21 -1.86 -13.28
CA THR A 148 10.08 -2.29 -14.38
C THR A 148 11.44 -1.64 -14.20
N MET A 149 12.50 -2.45 -14.25
CA MET A 149 13.87 -1.95 -14.31
C MET A 149 14.11 -1.34 -15.70
N LEU A 150 14.31 -0.02 -15.75
CA LEU A 150 14.69 0.69 -16.96
C LEU A 150 16.21 0.65 -17.18
N ARG A 151 16.99 0.73 -16.09
CA ARG A 151 18.46 0.62 -16.06
C ARG A 151 18.94 0.00 -14.76
N GLY A 152 20.05 -0.73 -14.83
CA GLY A 152 20.63 -1.43 -13.68
C GLY A 152 20.21 -2.91 -13.64
N THR A 153 20.47 -3.56 -12.52
CA THR A 153 20.11 -4.96 -12.29
C THR A 153 19.43 -5.09 -10.94
N ALA A 154 18.24 -5.69 -10.94
CA ALA A 154 17.56 -6.11 -9.73
C ALA A 154 18.16 -7.43 -9.23
N ILE A 155 18.44 -7.51 -7.93
CA ILE A 155 18.95 -8.69 -7.23
C ILE A 155 17.79 -9.48 -6.63
N SER A 156 16.84 -8.77 -6.03
CA SER A 156 15.48 -9.20 -5.69
C SER A 156 14.51 -8.39 -6.54
N SER A 157 13.38 -8.98 -6.92
CA SER A 157 12.44 -8.34 -7.85
C SER A 157 11.03 -8.88 -7.67
N SER A 158 10.50 -8.87 -6.46
CA SER A 158 9.06 -9.03 -6.26
C SER A 158 8.38 -7.67 -6.18
N LEU A 159 7.12 -7.61 -6.60
CA LEU A 159 6.28 -6.44 -6.33
C LEU A 159 5.97 -6.34 -4.83
N ASP A 160 5.99 -7.47 -4.11
CA ASP A 160 5.85 -7.48 -2.65
C ASP A 160 6.90 -6.59 -1.98
N ASP A 161 8.14 -6.61 -2.48
CA ASP A 161 9.30 -5.88 -1.94
C ASP A 161 9.18 -4.34 -2.01
N ILE A 162 8.12 -3.82 -2.65
CA ILE A 162 7.81 -2.37 -2.70
C ILE A 162 6.36 -2.07 -2.33
N ALA A 163 5.53 -3.09 -2.12
CA ALA A 163 4.11 -2.95 -1.83
C ALA A 163 3.83 -2.91 -0.33
N ARG A 164 4.80 -3.30 0.51
CA ARG A 164 4.66 -3.39 1.96
C ARG A 164 5.94 -2.89 2.61
N SER A 165 5.80 -2.10 3.67
CA SER A 165 6.92 -1.78 4.55
C SER A 165 7.09 -2.94 5.54
N ASP A 166 7.92 -3.92 5.16
CA ASP A 166 8.17 -5.15 5.92
C ASP A 166 9.66 -5.52 6.03
N ASN A 167 10.56 -4.61 5.62
CA ASN A 167 12.01 -4.82 5.53
C ASN A 167 12.41 -5.91 4.53
N LEU A 168 11.55 -6.25 3.56
CA LEU A 168 11.92 -6.99 2.37
C LEU A 168 12.06 -6.01 1.21
N TYR A 169 13.28 -5.91 0.70
CA TYR A 169 13.63 -4.80 -0.20
C TYR A 169 13.73 -5.23 -1.66
N LEU A 170 13.27 -4.35 -2.56
CA LEU A 170 13.71 -4.34 -3.94
C LEU A 170 15.16 -3.85 -3.96
N THR A 171 16.08 -4.80 -4.09
CA THR A 171 17.52 -4.56 -4.03
C THR A 171 18.07 -4.41 -5.43
N MET A 172 18.67 -3.25 -5.72
CA MET A 172 19.18 -2.90 -7.04
C MET A 172 20.66 -2.55 -7.00
N ARG A 173 21.37 -2.86 -8.08
CA ARG A 173 22.75 -2.45 -8.29
C ARG A 173 22.97 -1.91 -9.72
N PRO A 174 24.06 -1.17 -9.97
CA PRO A 174 24.48 -0.88 -11.34
C PRO A 174 24.63 -2.17 -12.14
N GLY A 175 24.35 -2.07 -13.45
CA GLY A 175 24.65 -3.15 -14.39
C GLY A 175 26.15 -3.27 -14.65
N ILE A 176 26.52 -3.84 -15.80
CA ILE A 176 27.94 -3.95 -16.19
C ILE A 176 28.56 -2.54 -16.28
N VAL A 177 29.72 -2.39 -15.64
CA VAL A 177 30.43 -1.12 -15.52
C VAL A 177 31.61 -1.09 -16.46
N PHE A 178 31.63 -0.09 -17.34
CA PHE A 178 32.73 0.16 -18.29
C PHE A 178 33.45 1.49 -18.04
N SER A 179 32.93 2.36 -17.16
CA SER A 179 33.55 3.62 -16.74
C SER A 179 32.94 4.17 -15.45
N ASN A 180 33.57 5.19 -14.85
CA ASN A 180 33.09 5.85 -13.62
C ASN A 180 31.93 6.83 -13.85
N ASN A 181 31.60 7.20 -15.09
CA ASN A 181 30.45 8.06 -15.40
C ASN A 181 29.21 7.21 -15.67
N LEU A 182 28.81 6.41 -14.69
CA LEU A 182 27.70 5.48 -14.85
C LEU A 182 26.37 6.22 -15.01
N PRO A 183 25.50 5.75 -15.92
CA PRO A 183 24.11 6.15 -15.88
C PRO A 183 23.48 5.72 -14.55
N PRO A 184 22.43 6.44 -14.07
CA PRO A 184 21.71 6.02 -12.88
C PRO A 184 21.10 4.62 -13.06
N ILE A 185 20.93 3.90 -11.94
CA ILE A 185 19.90 2.85 -11.86
C ILE A 185 18.56 3.56 -12.01
N GLU A 186 17.65 3.01 -12.81
CA GLU A 186 16.33 3.59 -13.00
C GLU A 186 15.28 2.49 -12.88
N VAL A 187 14.33 2.68 -11.97
CA VAL A 187 13.15 1.82 -11.82
C VAL A 187 11.89 2.67 -12.05
N GLN A 188 11.03 2.18 -12.92
CA GLN A 188 9.68 2.71 -13.11
C GLN A 188 8.72 1.93 -12.21
N ILE A 189 7.81 2.63 -11.54
CA ILE A 189 6.74 2.01 -10.76
C ILE A 189 5.42 2.63 -11.23
N ASP A 190 4.44 1.77 -11.50
CA ASP A 190 3.12 2.15 -12.00
C ASP A 190 2.03 1.81 -10.97
N ALA A 191 0.97 2.61 -10.97
CA ALA A 191 -0.23 2.41 -10.17
C ALA A 191 -1.48 2.91 -10.91
N THR A 192 -2.65 2.76 -10.29
CA THR A 192 -3.92 3.26 -10.85
C THR A 192 -4.64 4.10 -9.82
N ALA A 193 -4.87 5.37 -10.12
CA ALA A 193 -5.63 6.26 -9.26
C ALA A 193 -7.10 5.80 -9.16
N PRO A 194 -7.73 5.91 -7.98
CA PRO A 194 -9.15 5.59 -7.79
C PRO A 194 -10.07 6.59 -8.49
N VAL A 195 -9.63 7.84 -8.63
CA VAL A 195 -10.38 8.93 -9.26
C VAL A 195 -9.57 9.58 -10.39
N GLN A 196 -10.27 10.15 -11.36
CA GLN A 196 -9.66 10.81 -12.52
C GLN A 196 -9.14 12.21 -12.21
N THR A 197 -9.75 12.89 -11.24
CA THR A 197 -9.46 14.27 -10.88
C THR A 197 -9.15 14.37 -9.40
N VAL A 198 -8.11 15.12 -9.08
CA VAL A 198 -7.61 15.34 -7.72
C VAL A 198 -7.20 16.80 -7.54
N THR A 199 -7.29 17.27 -6.30
CA THR A 199 -6.81 18.58 -5.84
C THR A 199 -5.42 18.50 -5.23
N GLY A 200 -4.98 17.30 -4.81
CA GLY A 200 -3.66 17.04 -4.23
C GLY A 200 -3.10 15.68 -4.63
N LEU A 201 -1.78 15.60 -4.77
CA LEU A 201 -1.07 14.35 -5.01
C LEU A 201 0.26 14.36 -4.26
N LYS A 202 0.48 13.32 -3.48
CA LYS A 202 1.76 13.05 -2.81
C LYS A 202 2.29 11.69 -3.23
N PHE A 203 3.60 11.53 -3.15
CA PHE A 203 4.29 10.27 -3.33
C PHE A 203 5.28 10.04 -2.20
N LEU A 204 5.19 8.87 -1.58
CA LEU A 204 6.05 8.40 -0.51
C LEU A 204 6.93 7.26 -1.02
N VAL A 205 8.21 7.29 -0.65
CA VAL A 205 9.16 6.18 -0.83
C VAL A 205 9.95 5.95 0.45
N GLU A 206 10.03 4.70 0.85
CA GLU A 206 10.92 4.19 1.88
C GLU A 206 12.10 3.48 1.21
N SER A 207 13.32 3.88 1.57
CA SER A 207 14.52 3.44 0.87
C SER A 207 15.77 3.54 1.73
N ASN A 208 16.78 2.72 1.41
CA ASN A 208 18.13 2.82 1.97
C ASN A 208 19.17 2.50 0.89
N GLY A 209 20.44 2.79 1.19
CA GLY A 209 21.55 2.51 0.28
C GLY A 209 22.77 1.95 1.01
N SER A 210 23.70 1.35 0.25
CA SER A 210 24.96 0.88 0.82
C SER A 210 25.93 2.00 1.21
N SER A 211 25.62 3.25 0.87
CA SER A 211 26.43 4.43 1.17
C SER A 211 25.59 5.70 1.14
N ASN A 212 25.99 6.70 1.93
CA ASN A 212 25.42 8.05 1.91
C ASN A 212 25.82 8.90 0.70
N THR A 213 26.65 8.36 -0.21
CA THR A 213 26.97 8.99 -1.50
C THR A 213 26.08 8.50 -2.63
N VAL A 214 25.14 7.58 -2.36
CA VAL A 214 24.09 7.19 -3.31
C VAL A 214 22.97 8.24 -3.24
N SER A 215 22.79 9.00 -4.30
CA SER A 215 21.66 9.93 -4.45
C SER A 215 20.45 9.22 -5.03
N GLN A 216 19.29 9.42 -4.42
CA GLN A 216 17.96 9.10 -4.94
C GLN A 216 17.33 10.35 -5.56
N THR A 217 16.82 10.22 -6.78
CA THR A 217 15.96 11.20 -7.43
C THR A 217 14.59 10.58 -7.69
N THR A 218 13.54 11.26 -7.23
CA THR A 218 12.15 10.86 -7.45
C THR A 218 11.55 11.74 -8.53
N SER A 219 10.97 11.14 -9.57
CA SER A 219 10.33 11.87 -10.66
C SER A 219 8.97 11.30 -11.01
N LEU A 220 7.94 12.14 -11.05
CA LEU A 220 6.58 11.75 -11.46
C LEU A 220 6.42 11.94 -12.98
N PHE A 221 5.72 11.02 -13.64
CA PHE A 221 5.51 11.11 -15.09
C PHE A 221 4.35 12.05 -15.42
N ASN A 222 4.63 13.15 -16.10
CA ASN A 222 3.63 14.07 -16.61
C ASN A 222 3.05 13.51 -17.92
N PHE A 223 1.80 13.04 -17.88
CA PHE A 223 1.09 12.50 -19.02
C PHE A 223 0.66 13.55 -20.05
N ALA A 224 0.64 14.83 -19.70
CA ALA A 224 0.36 15.92 -20.63
C ALA A 224 1.57 16.26 -21.52
N THR A 225 2.79 16.12 -21.00
CA THR A 225 4.03 16.42 -21.74
C THR A 225 4.78 15.19 -22.21
N GLY A 226 4.46 14.02 -21.65
CA GLY A 226 5.19 12.76 -21.89
C GLY A 226 6.59 12.74 -21.26
N GLN A 227 6.87 13.61 -20.28
CA GLN A 227 8.18 13.74 -19.64
C GLN A 227 8.10 13.47 -18.13
N TYR A 228 9.22 13.06 -17.54
CA TYR A 228 9.36 12.97 -16.09
C TYR A 228 9.66 14.34 -15.49
N GLU A 229 8.90 14.72 -14.46
CA GLU A 229 9.17 15.89 -13.63
C GLU A 229 9.83 15.45 -12.33
N GLN A 230 11.04 15.94 -12.06
CA GLN A 230 11.71 15.71 -10.79
C GLN A 230 10.95 16.44 -9.67
N VAL A 231 10.58 15.69 -8.64
CA VAL A 231 9.88 16.22 -7.47
C VAL A 231 10.73 16.20 -6.20
N ASP A 232 11.75 15.33 -6.15
CA ASP A 232 12.68 15.25 -5.03
C ASP A 232 14.06 14.74 -5.46
N VAL A 233 15.10 15.18 -4.75
CA VAL A 233 16.46 14.67 -4.86
C VAL A 233 17.17 14.75 -3.51
N ARG A 234 17.76 13.66 -3.07
CA ARG A 234 18.54 13.60 -1.83
C ARG A 234 19.53 12.45 -1.83
N ASN A 235 20.43 12.43 -0.86
CA ASN A 235 21.25 11.25 -0.60
C ASN A 235 20.51 10.26 0.30
N LEU A 236 20.69 8.97 0.02
CA LEU A 236 20.22 7.90 0.89
C LEU A 236 21.03 7.86 2.19
N THR A 237 20.52 7.13 3.18
CA THR A 237 21.32 6.72 4.34
C THR A 237 21.54 5.21 4.31
N THR A 238 22.37 4.71 5.21
CA THR A 238 22.60 3.26 5.37
C THR A 238 21.50 2.54 6.16
N GLY A 239 20.56 3.29 6.74
CA GLY A 239 19.30 2.78 7.27
C GLY A 239 18.11 3.31 6.48
N ASP A 240 16.92 2.81 6.77
CA ASP A 240 15.70 3.24 6.11
C ASP A 240 15.39 4.71 6.35
N ILE A 241 15.04 5.38 5.25
CA ILE A 241 14.48 6.72 5.28
C ILE A 241 13.16 6.73 4.53
N THR A 242 12.18 7.39 5.13
CA THR A 242 10.87 7.64 4.51
C THR A 242 10.80 9.06 4.00
N VAL A 243 10.45 9.19 2.73
CA VAL A 243 10.42 10.46 2.02
C VAL A 243 9.04 10.64 1.41
N GLU A 244 8.27 11.60 1.91
CA GLU A 244 7.03 12.04 1.27
C GLU A 244 7.26 13.34 0.49
N THR A 245 6.85 13.35 -0.77
CA THR A 245 6.94 14.50 -1.66
C THR A 245 5.55 14.91 -2.13
N THR A 246 5.27 16.21 -2.14
CA THR A 246 4.00 16.76 -2.64
C THR A 246 4.19 17.33 -4.04
N ALA A 247 3.34 16.93 -4.99
CA ALA A 247 3.33 17.50 -6.32
C ALA A 247 2.93 18.98 -6.27
N THR A 248 3.70 19.84 -6.93
CA THR A 248 3.40 21.27 -7.05
C THR A 248 2.56 21.55 -8.30
N GLY A 249 1.81 22.66 -8.34
CA GLY A 249 0.97 23.01 -9.48
C GLY A 249 -0.25 22.07 -9.64
N ASN A 250 -0.76 21.91 -10.86
CA ASN A 250 -1.94 21.07 -11.12
C ASN A 250 -1.61 19.57 -11.08
N PRO A 251 -2.01 18.80 -10.04
CA PRO A 251 -1.64 17.39 -9.89
C PRO A 251 -2.23 16.48 -10.98
N ASN A 252 -3.31 16.90 -11.65
CA ASN A 252 -4.00 16.09 -12.66
C ASN A 252 -3.12 15.76 -13.87
N ARG A 253 -2.03 16.50 -14.10
CA ARG A 253 -1.04 16.18 -15.16
C ARG A 253 -0.30 14.86 -14.92
N PHE A 254 -0.31 14.35 -13.69
CA PHE A 254 0.32 13.08 -13.30
C PHE A 254 -0.65 11.89 -13.36
N ILE A 255 -1.92 12.10 -13.73
CA ILE A 255 -2.92 11.04 -13.88
C ILE A 255 -3.30 10.94 -15.35
N GLN A 256 -3.10 9.78 -15.96
CA GLN A 256 -3.49 9.56 -17.35
C GLN A 256 -5.02 9.61 -17.50
N ALA A 257 -5.52 10.37 -18.48
CA ALA A 257 -6.94 10.42 -18.80
C ALA A 257 -7.47 9.05 -19.27
N GLY A 258 -8.61 8.63 -18.71
CA GLY A 258 -9.30 7.38 -19.07
C GLY A 258 -8.78 6.16 -18.32
N THR A 259 -7.46 5.91 -18.34
CA THR A 259 -6.86 4.75 -17.66
C THR A 259 -6.61 5.00 -16.17
N ARG A 260 -6.54 6.27 -15.73
CA ARG A 260 -6.15 6.70 -14.38
C ARG A 260 -4.75 6.22 -13.98
N ALA A 261 -3.88 5.96 -14.96
CA ALA A 261 -2.53 5.51 -14.68
C ALA A 261 -1.72 6.58 -13.92
N LEU A 262 -0.98 6.12 -12.92
CA LEU A 262 0.04 6.87 -12.18
C LEU A 262 1.39 6.23 -12.49
N ARG A 263 2.45 7.05 -12.59
CA ARG A 263 3.80 6.56 -12.84
C ARG A 263 4.85 7.42 -12.15
N VAL A 264 5.79 6.76 -11.50
CA VAL A 264 6.99 7.34 -10.91
C VAL A 264 8.23 6.66 -11.48
N LYS A 265 9.34 7.39 -11.53
CA LYS A 265 10.68 6.84 -11.74
C LYS A 265 11.53 7.19 -10.53
N LEU A 266 12.15 6.18 -9.94
CA LEU A 266 13.20 6.34 -8.94
C LEU A 266 14.53 6.13 -9.64
N SER A 267 15.44 7.09 -9.49
CA SER A 267 16.77 7.06 -10.09
C SER A 267 17.84 7.10 -9.01
N TYR A 268 18.84 6.23 -9.09
CA TYR A 268 19.93 6.17 -8.12
C TYR A 268 21.27 6.39 -8.80
N LYS A 269 22.10 7.27 -8.26
CA LYS A 269 23.43 7.57 -8.81
C LYS A 269 24.41 7.93 -7.71
N LEU A 270 25.67 7.55 -7.86
CA LEU A 270 26.73 8.06 -7.01
C LEU A 270 26.96 9.55 -7.23
N THR A 271 27.08 10.28 -6.13
CA THR A 271 27.50 11.69 -6.07
C THR A 271 28.91 11.85 -5.48
N GLY A 272 29.52 10.74 -5.02
CA GLY A 272 30.85 10.71 -4.44
C GLY A 272 31.48 9.31 -4.50
N PRO A 273 32.68 9.12 -3.91
CA PRO A 273 33.35 7.83 -3.91
C PRO A 273 32.56 6.79 -3.09
N VAL A 274 32.75 5.52 -3.45
CA VAL A 274 32.35 4.36 -2.64
C VAL A 274 33.54 3.42 -2.50
N PHE A 275 33.68 2.85 -1.31
CA PHE A 275 34.76 1.90 -0.99
C PHE A 275 34.30 0.44 -1.05
N THR A 276 33.04 0.22 -1.42
CA THR A 276 32.45 -1.10 -1.65
C THR A 276 31.68 -1.05 -2.96
N PHE A 277 32.09 -1.88 -3.93
CA PHE A 277 31.48 -1.98 -5.24
C PHE A 277 31.02 -3.42 -5.49
N PRO A 278 29.82 -3.65 -6.08
CA PRO A 278 28.85 -2.64 -6.50
C PRO A 278 28.18 -1.96 -5.30
N TRP A 279 27.90 -0.67 -5.43
CA TRP A 279 26.99 0.02 -4.51
C TRP A 279 25.56 -0.45 -4.78
N ILE A 280 24.71 -0.35 -3.76
CA ILE A 280 23.35 -0.88 -3.77
C ILE A 280 22.38 0.23 -3.38
N ALA A 281 21.23 0.24 -4.03
CA ALA A 281 20.03 0.98 -3.60
C ALA A 281 18.92 -0.02 -3.28
N LYS A 282 18.15 0.26 -2.24
CA LYS A 282 17.03 -0.55 -1.80
C LYS A 282 15.78 0.30 -1.68
N VAL A 283 14.65 -0.25 -2.11
CA VAL A 283 13.33 0.31 -1.87
C VAL A 283 12.57 -0.72 -1.05
N ASP A 284 11.89 -0.27 0.01
CA ASP A 284 11.05 -1.13 0.86
C ASP A 284 9.57 -0.88 0.58
N PHE A 285 9.18 0.39 0.42
CA PHE A 285 7.77 0.73 0.27
C PHE A 285 7.57 1.96 -0.59
N VAL A 286 6.52 1.95 -1.41
CA VAL A 286 6.06 3.15 -2.11
C VAL A 286 4.54 3.31 -2.04
N LYS A 287 4.09 4.56 -2.01
CA LYS A 287 2.67 4.89 -1.93
C LYS A 287 2.38 6.24 -2.58
N TRP A 288 1.26 6.34 -3.28
CA TRP A 288 0.66 7.62 -3.61
C TRP A 288 -0.43 7.95 -2.59
N THR A 289 -0.57 9.23 -2.27
CA THR A 289 -1.71 9.74 -1.48
C THR A 289 -2.38 10.83 -2.29
N LEU A 290 -3.66 10.65 -2.61
CA LEU A 290 -4.43 11.56 -3.45
C LEU A 290 -5.50 12.27 -2.64
N THR A 291 -5.75 13.54 -2.95
CA THR A 291 -6.90 14.29 -2.43
C THR A 291 -7.89 14.47 -3.58
N PRO A 292 -9.03 13.76 -3.60
CA PRO A 292 -10.04 13.88 -4.66
C PRO A 292 -10.55 15.31 -4.89
#